data_AF-A0A9P5G8Y2-F1
#
_entry.id   AF-A0A9P5G8Y2-F1
#
_cell.length_a   1.000
_cell.length_b   1.000
_cell.length_c   1.000
_cell.angle_alpha   90.00
_cell.angle_beta   90.00
_cell.angle_gamma   90.00
#
_symmetry.space_group_name_H-M   'P 1'
#
loop_
_entity.id
_entity.type
_entity.pdbx_description
1 polymer ?
#
loop_
_entity_poly.entity_id
_entity_poly.type
_entity_poly.pdbx_seq_one_letter_code
_entity_poly.pdbx_strand_id
1 'polypeptide(L)'
;MAGGRNCILLFFPMIGNLAAIILTLIVILGGVRNVNVLRDLYFFKLDLSHITSKTLVGETGLSSVVSTSLIDSAIQDTLSALNISNFYTAALWGYCEGDVASNNATNVTSCSHPEALWWLDVQKILDESLNSTSVNITLPSQLTDYNPTIETASKLMFICYFISIIVLFLGLIAGCFAFHSRGGSCCASIITLVGAIASVIASGTATGLYFVTRNFVNNTTSEYGLVASVNSTMMGLTWGATIAAIWAFVWWILTICCGSTRKSYEPEKEPFIQTAYAPPPHGY
;
A
#
# COMPACT_ATOMS: atom_id res chain seq x y z
N MET A 1 -3.87 -43.88 -8.44
CA MET A 1 -3.98 -42.41 -8.27
C MET A 1 -2.58 -41.83 -8.34
N ALA A 2 -2.21 -41.27 -9.49
CA ALA A 2 -0.89 -40.71 -9.74
C ALA A 2 -0.78 -39.30 -9.10
N GLY A 3 -0.51 -39.25 -7.81
CA GLY A 3 -0.21 -38.00 -7.08
C GLY A 3 1.22 -37.51 -7.33
N GLY A 4 1.57 -37.29 -8.60
CA GLY A 4 2.92 -36.89 -9.02
C GLY A 4 3.19 -35.40 -8.87
N ARG A 5 3.07 -34.87 -7.64
CA ARG A 5 3.66 -33.63 -7.08
C ARG A 5 3.06 -33.43 -5.69
N ASN A 6 3.88 -33.08 -4.71
CA ASN A 6 3.39 -32.75 -3.37
C ASN A 6 2.48 -31.51 -3.46
N CYS A 7 1.16 -31.70 -3.67
CA CYS A 7 0.18 -30.63 -3.80
C CYS A 7 0.27 -29.65 -2.62
N ILE A 8 0.61 -30.16 -1.44
CA ILE A 8 0.86 -29.39 -0.21
C ILE A 8 1.88 -28.25 -0.43
N LEU A 9 2.97 -28.48 -1.17
CA LEU A 9 4.00 -27.46 -1.45
C LEU A 9 3.52 -26.36 -2.42
N LEU A 10 2.50 -26.64 -3.25
CA LEU A 10 1.91 -25.68 -4.18
C LEU A 10 0.86 -24.77 -3.53
N PHE A 11 0.28 -25.17 -2.40
CA PHE A 11 -0.68 -24.34 -1.68
C PHE A 11 -0.03 -23.15 -0.98
N PHE A 12 1.15 -23.32 -0.38
CA PHE A 12 1.86 -22.23 0.31
C PHE A 12 2.11 -20.97 -0.56
N PRO A 13 2.67 -21.08 -1.79
CA PRO A 13 2.89 -19.89 -2.60
C PRO A 13 1.58 -19.27 -3.09
N MET A 14 0.55 -20.08 -3.34
CA MET A 14 -0.79 -19.59 -3.74
C MET A 14 -1.46 -18.80 -2.61
N ILE A 15 -1.40 -19.31 -1.38
CA ILE A 15 -1.92 -18.61 -0.19
C ILE A 15 -1.14 -17.31 0.04
N GLY A 16 0.19 -17.33 -0.10
CA GLY A 16 1.01 -16.12 -0.01
C GLY A 16 0.63 -15.05 -1.04
N ASN A 17 0.47 -15.44 -2.31
CA ASN A 17 0.05 -14.52 -3.37
C ASN A 17 -1.35 -13.95 -3.11
N LEU A 18 -2.30 -14.79 -2.71
CA LEU A 18 -3.66 -14.34 -2.39
C LEU A 18 -3.65 -13.35 -1.22
N ALA A 19 -2.92 -13.64 -0.14
CA ALA A 19 -2.78 -12.75 1.00
C ALA A 19 -2.13 -11.41 0.59
N ALA A 20 -1.06 -11.44 -0.22
CA ALA A 20 -0.40 -10.25 -0.71
C ALA A 20 -1.33 -9.37 -1.56
N ILE A 21 -2.14 -9.97 -2.43
CA ILE A 21 -3.13 -9.26 -3.26
C ILE A 21 -4.18 -8.58 -2.36
N ILE A 22 -4.76 -9.32 -1.40
CA ILE A 22 -5.81 -8.78 -0.52
C ILE A 22 -5.26 -7.62 0.32
N LEU A 23 -4.09 -7.79 0.94
CA LEU A 23 -3.47 -6.74 1.74
C LEU A 23 -3.08 -5.51 0.90
N THR A 24 -2.52 -5.72 -0.29
CA THR A 24 -2.19 -4.61 -1.21
C THR A 24 -3.45 -3.87 -1.65
N LEU A 25 -4.56 -4.58 -1.88
CA LEU A 25 -5.84 -3.98 -2.23
C LEU A 25 -6.39 -3.13 -1.09
N ILE A 26 -6.28 -3.59 0.16
CA ILE A 26 -6.65 -2.79 1.34
C ILE A 26 -5.80 -1.53 1.43
N VAL A 27 -4.49 -1.64 1.20
CA VAL A 27 -3.57 -0.48 1.20
C VAL A 27 -3.94 0.52 0.10
N ILE A 28 -4.25 0.04 -1.11
CA ILE A 28 -4.66 0.90 -2.23
C ILE A 28 -6.00 1.58 -1.92
N LEU A 29 -6.99 0.88 -1.36
CA LEU A 29 -8.32 1.45 -1.09
C LEU A 29 -8.39 2.28 0.20
N GLY A 30 -7.33 2.27 1.02
CA GLY A 30 -7.27 3.04 2.26
C GLY A 30 -7.51 4.53 2.01
N GLY A 31 -8.36 5.13 2.84
CA GLY A 31 -8.60 6.58 2.86
C GLY A 31 -9.31 7.14 1.63
N VAL A 32 -9.85 6.29 0.72
CA VAL A 32 -10.52 6.76 -0.50
C VAL A 32 -11.92 7.34 -0.21
N ARG A 33 -12.60 6.83 0.83
CA ARG A 33 -13.96 7.26 1.20
C ARG A 33 -14.13 7.27 2.71
N ASN A 34 -15.05 8.11 3.17
CA ASN A 34 -15.51 8.16 4.56
C ASN A 34 -16.40 6.96 4.90
N VAL A 35 -15.81 5.77 4.98
CA VAL A 35 -16.45 4.54 5.48
C VAL A 35 -15.61 3.97 6.62
N ASN A 36 -16.25 3.39 7.64
CA ASN A 36 -15.62 3.07 8.93
C ASN A 36 -14.27 2.33 8.80
N VAL A 37 -14.14 1.39 7.86
CA VAL A 37 -12.92 0.58 7.71
C VAL A 37 -11.84 1.28 6.88
N LEU A 38 -12.21 2.04 5.84
CA LEU A 38 -11.22 2.69 4.95
C LEU A 38 -10.75 4.02 5.52
N ARG A 39 -11.59 4.70 6.28
CA ARG A 39 -11.27 6.00 6.90
C ARG A 39 -10.06 5.93 7.82
N ASP A 40 -9.97 4.86 8.62
CA ASP A 40 -8.89 4.69 9.60
C ASP A 40 -7.59 4.18 8.95
N LEU A 41 -7.60 3.98 7.63
CA LEU A 41 -6.50 3.51 6.82
C LEU A 41 -5.93 4.68 6.00
N TYR A 42 -5.05 5.45 6.62
CA TYR A 42 -4.30 6.55 5.99
C TYR A 42 -2.81 6.33 6.24
N PHE A 43 -1.94 7.00 5.50
CA PHE A 43 -0.50 6.90 5.74
C PHE A 43 0.00 7.97 6.71
N PHE A 44 -0.48 9.20 6.53
CA PHE A 44 -0.03 10.36 7.28
C PHE A 44 -1.23 11.13 7.83
N LYS A 45 -1.11 11.63 9.06
CA LYS A 45 -2.10 12.50 9.70
C LYS A 45 -1.41 13.74 10.24
N LEU A 46 -1.96 14.88 9.88
CA LEU A 46 -1.62 16.18 10.44
C LEU A 46 -2.74 16.60 11.39
N ASP A 47 -2.39 16.88 12.63
CA ASP A 47 -3.30 17.35 13.67
C ASP A 47 -3.04 18.83 13.95
N LEU A 48 -4.11 19.63 13.84
CA LEU A 48 -4.14 21.07 14.01
C LEU A 48 -5.00 21.48 15.23
N SER A 49 -5.53 20.51 16.00
CA SER A 49 -6.44 20.79 17.13
C SER A 49 -5.80 21.60 18.26
N HIS A 50 -4.47 21.60 18.37
CA HIS A 50 -3.71 22.31 19.41
C HIS A 50 -2.93 23.52 18.87
N ILE A 51 -3.34 24.10 17.74
CA ILE A 51 -2.57 25.20 17.15
C ILE A 51 -2.50 26.42 18.08
N THR A 52 -1.31 27.00 18.18
CA THR A 52 -1.03 28.19 19.01
C THR A 52 -0.98 29.44 18.13
N SER A 53 -1.28 30.61 18.71
CA SER A 53 -1.40 31.92 18.04
C SER A 53 -0.19 32.40 17.20
N LYS A 54 0.98 31.77 17.32
CA LYS A 54 2.18 32.15 16.56
C LYS A 54 2.14 31.69 15.10
N THR A 55 1.40 30.63 14.77
CA THR A 55 1.34 30.04 13.42
C THR A 55 0.66 30.96 12.41
N LEU A 56 -0.47 31.57 12.79
CA LEU A 56 -1.22 32.46 11.90
C LEU A 56 -0.45 33.74 11.56
N VAL A 57 0.43 34.21 12.45
CA VAL A 57 1.16 35.48 12.31
C VAL A 57 2.31 35.37 11.28
N GLY A 58 2.83 34.16 11.05
CA GLY A 58 3.96 33.92 10.15
C GLY A 58 3.62 33.98 8.65
N GLU A 59 2.41 33.58 8.25
CA GLU A 59 2.04 33.45 6.83
C GLU A 59 1.01 34.49 6.34
N THR A 60 0.20 35.08 7.22
CA THR A 60 -0.86 36.02 6.78
C THR A 60 -0.43 37.48 6.75
N GLY A 61 0.79 37.82 7.20
CA GLY A 61 1.20 39.22 7.38
C GLY A 61 0.28 40.01 8.34
N LEU A 62 -0.55 39.31 9.13
CA LEU A 62 -1.52 39.87 10.06
C LEU A 62 -0.84 40.25 11.40
N SER A 63 0.35 40.83 11.30
CA SER A 63 1.23 41.16 12.43
C SER A 63 0.81 42.42 13.20
N SER A 64 -0.31 43.07 12.85
CA SER A 64 -0.63 44.40 13.37
C SER A 64 -1.88 44.56 14.24
N VAL A 65 -2.69 43.52 14.51
CA VAL A 65 -4.01 43.75 15.15
C VAL A 65 -4.32 43.00 16.46
N VAL A 66 -3.68 41.88 16.82
CA VAL A 66 -4.25 41.05 17.92
C VAL A 66 -3.22 40.57 18.96
N SER A 67 -3.51 40.85 20.24
CA SER A 67 -2.71 40.49 21.43
C SER A 67 -2.85 39.02 21.82
N THR A 68 -1.70 38.39 22.13
CA THR A 68 -1.40 36.95 22.22
C THR A 68 -2.09 36.12 23.32
N SER A 69 -2.99 36.67 24.15
CA SER A 69 -3.54 35.98 25.33
C SER A 69 -5.05 35.68 25.29
N LEU A 70 -5.78 36.17 24.29
CA LEU A 70 -7.23 35.97 24.12
C LEU A 70 -7.57 35.06 22.92
N ILE A 71 -6.56 34.45 22.29
CA ILE A 71 -6.67 34.00 20.89
C ILE A 71 -6.97 32.50 20.73
N ASP A 72 -6.79 31.64 21.73
CA ASP A 72 -6.94 30.18 21.52
C ASP A 72 -8.35 29.77 21.04
N SER A 73 -9.42 30.39 21.58
CA SER A 73 -10.78 30.19 21.08
C SER A 73 -11.05 30.95 19.77
N ALA A 74 -10.52 32.16 19.64
CA ALA A 74 -10.68 32.98 18.44
C ALA A 74 -9.94 32.39 17.21
N ILE A 75 -8.89 31.61 17.43
CA ILE A 75 -8.14 30.89 16.38
C ILE A 75 -8.99 29.76 15.82
N GLN A 76 -9.62 28.96 16.68
CA GLN A 76 -10.52 27.90 16.23
C GLN A 76 -11.74 28.48 15.48
N ASP A 77 -12.26 29.62 15.96
CA ASP A 77 -13.32 30.36 15.26
C ASP A 77 -12.82 30.94 13.92
N THR A 78 -11.57 31.41 13.85
CA THR A 78 -10.96 31.94 12.61
C THR A 78 -10.63 30.82 11.61
N LEU A 79 -10.12 29.67 12.05
CA LEU A 79 -9.94 28.48 11.21
C LEU A 79 -11.27 27.99 10.66
N SER A 80 -12.30 27.94 11.51
CA SER A 80 -13.66 27.59 11.09
C SER A 80 -14.22 28.62 10.11
N ALA A 81 -13.92 29.91 10.28
CA ALA A 81 -14.29 30.97 9.34
C ALA A 81 -13.50 30.92 8.02
N LEU A 82 -12.28 30.36 8.05
CA LEU A 82 -11.43 30.09 6.88
C LEU A 82 -11.69 28.70 6.27
N ASN A 83 -12.65 27.93 6.79
CA ASN A 83 -12.98 26.57 6.37
C ASN A 83 -11.80 25.57 6.45
N ILE A 84 -10.97 25.72 7.49
CA ILE A 84 -9.83 24.84 7.77
C ILE A 84 -10.24 23.80 8.83
N SER A 85 -10.07 22.53 8.51
CA SER A 85 -10.42 21.39 9.37
C SER A 85 -9.38 21.16 10.48
N ASN A 86 -9.80 20.56 11.61
CA ASN A 86 -8.89 20.28 12.73
C ASN A 86 -7.83 19.22 12.45
N PHE A 87 -8.09 18.28 11.55
CA PHE A 87 -7.07 17.32 11.12
C PHE A 87 -7.20 16.97 9.64
N TYR A 88 -6.06 16.64 9.04
CA TYR A 88 -5.94 16.18 7.67
C TYR A 88 -5.25 14.83 7.64
N THR A 89 -5.79 13.90 6.88
CA THR A 89 -5.23 12.56 6.67
C THR A 89 -4.93 12.36 5.20
N ALA A 90 -3.70 11.97 4.88
CA ALA A 90 -3.27 11.69 3.51
C ALA A 90 -3.20 10.18 3.28
N ALA A 91 -3.81 9.76 2.17
CA ALA A 91 -3.82 8.39 1.68
C ALA A 91 -3.26 8.34 0.25
N LEU A 92 -3.38 7.17 -0.41
CA LEU A 92 -2.75 6.95 -1.71
C LEU A 92 -3.41 7.76 -2.85
N TRP A 93 -4.71 8.03 -2.75
CA TRP A 93 -5.53 8.64 -3.81
C TRP A 93 -5.91 10.10 -3.54
N GLY A 94 -5.61 10.61 -2.35
CA GLY A 94 -6.17 11.86 -1.89
C GLY A 94 -6.02 12.07 -0.40
N TYR A 95 -6.81 13.02 0.10
CA TYR A 95 -6.83 13.38 1.51
C TYR A 95 -8.26 13.40 2.06
N CYS A 96 -8.39 13.17 3.35
CA CYS A 96 -9.63 13.35 4.09
C CYS A 96 -9.41 14.33 5.24
N GLU A 97 -10.43 15.10 5.53
CA GLU A 97 -10.42 16.13 6.56
C GLU A 97 -11.53 15.91 7.59
N GLY A 98 -11.32 16.39 8.80
CA GLY A 98 -12.35 16.27 9.82
C GLY A 98 -12.06 17.00 11.11
N ASP A 99 -12.98 16.79 12.04
CA ASP A 99 -13.02 17.46 13.33
C ASP A 99 -12.78 16.51 14.50
N VAL A 100 -12.09 17.02 15.51
CA VAL A 100 -11.88 16.29 16.76
C VAL A 100 -13.05 16.61 17.68
N ALA A 101 -13.92 15.63 17.95
CA ALA A 101 -15.00 15.78 18.91
C ALA A 101 -14.44 15.86 20.34
N SER A 102 -15.20 16.46 21.26
CA SER A 102 -14.81 16.72 22.66
C SER A 102 -14.39 15.47 23.46
N ASN A 103 -14.68 14.27 22.96
CA ASN A 103 -14.26 12.98 23.54
C ASN A 103 -12.95 12.42 22.94
N ASN A 104 -12.12 13.25 22.30
CA ASN A 104 -10.96 12.83 21.48
C ASN A 104 -11.32 11.90 20.30
N ALA A 105 -12.59 11.81 19.94
CA ALA A 105 -13.03 11.01 18.81
C ALA A 105 -12.87 11.83 17.52
N THR A 106 -12.02 11.38 16.60
CA THR A 106 -11.86 12.02 15.30
C THR A 106 -12.99 11.61 14.37
N ASN A 107 -13.78 12.59 13.90
CA ASN A 107 -14.81 12.36 12.91
C ASN A 107 -14.37 12.98 11.57
N VAL A 108 -14.21 12.15 10.54
CA VAL A 108 -13.95 12.67 9.18
C VAL A 108 -15.24 13.25 8.64
N THR A 109 -15.15 14.49 8.20
CA THR A 109 -16.27 15.28 7.69
C THR A 109 -16.38 15.10 6.17
N SER A 110 -15.25 15.21 5.46
CA SER A 110 -15.21 15.09 3.99
C SER A 110 -13.91 14.45 3.51
N CYS A 111 -13.93 13.92 2.29
CA CYS A 111 -12.76 13.38 1.59
C CYS A 111 -12.71 13.96 0.18
N SER A 112 -11.49 14.21 -0.30
CA SER A 112 -11.25 14.68 -1.67
C SER A 112 -11.67 13.65 -2.71
N HIS A 113 -11.89 14.09 -3.95
CA HIS A 113 -12.09 13.16 -5.05
C HIS A 113 -10.80 12.33 -5.27
N PRO A 114 -10.89 11.00 -5.47
CA PRO A 114 -9.71 10.19 -5.69
C PRO A 114 -9.06 10.52 -7.03
N GLU A 115 -7.80 10.96 -7.00
CA GLU A 115 -6.99 11.25 -8.18
C GLU A 115 -5.90 10.18 -8.34
N ALA A 116 -5.70 9.68 -9.56
CA ALA A 116 -4.59 8.78 -9.85
C ALA A 116 -3.27 9.58 -9.81
N LEU A 117 -2.19 8.98 -9.30
CA LEU A 117 -0.89 9.64 -9.16
C LEU A 117 -0.97 10.91 -8.30
N TRP A 118 -1.91 10.94 -7.36
CA TRP A 118 -2.06 12.03 -6.41
C TRP A 118 -0.81 12.17 -5.55
N TRP A 119 -0.53 13.40 -5.17
CA TRP A 119 0.55 13.76 -4.26
C TRP A 119 0.09 14.92 -3.38
N LEU A 120 0.71 15.05 -2.21
CA LEU A 120 0.35 16.07 -1.24
C LEU A 120 0.91 17.43 -1.67
N ASP A 121 0.12 18.18 -2.44
CA ASP A 121 0.39 19.58 -2.75
C ASP A 121 -0.33 20.50 -1.76
N VAL A 122 0.42 21.05 -0.81
CA VAL A 122 -0.14 21.93 0.22
C VAL A 122 -0.71 23.22 -0.40
N GLN A 123 -0.10 23.74 -1.46
CA GLN A 123 -0.57 24.96 -2.12
C GLN A 123 -1.92 24.69 -2.81
N LYS A 124 -2.05 23.59 -3.56
CA LYS A 124 -3.31 23.22 -4.23
C LYS A 124 -4.46 23.02 -3.22
N ILE A 125 -4.18 22.36 -2.09
CA ILE A 125 -5.17 22.14 -1.03
C ILE A 125 -5.60 23.47 -0.42
N LEU A 126 -4.63 24.35 -0.14
CA LEU A 126 -4.91 25.65 0.47
C LEU A 126 -5.70 26.55 -0.49
N ASP A 127 -5.32 26.62 -1.76
CA ASP A 127 -6.02 27.39 -2.79
C ASP A 127 -7.47 26.92 -2.98
N GLU A 128 -7.72 25.60 -2.92
CA GLU A 128 -9.08 25.04 -3.00
C GLU A 128 -9.91 25.41 -1.76
N SER A 129 -9.32 25.35 -0.56
CA SER A 129 -9.98 25.75 0.69
C SER A 129 -10.22 27.26 0.80
N LEU A 130 -9.34 28.07 0.20
CA LEU A 130 -9.40 29.53 0.24
C LEU A 130 -10.16 30.13 -0.95
N ASN A 131 -10.57 29.37 -1.97
CA ASN A 131 -11.29 29.93 -3.12
C ASN A 131 -12.62 30.63 -2.72
N SER A 132 -13.19 30.29 -1.57
CA SER A 132 -14.36 30.95 -0.97
C SER A 132 -14.03 32.26 -0.23
N THR A 133 -12.77 32.52 0.06
CA THR A 133 -12.29 33.61 0.90
C THR A 133 -11.29 34.41 0.08
N SER A 134 -11.52 35.69 -0.22
CA SER A 134 -10.70 36.50 -1.14
C SER A 134 -9.27 36.84 -0.65
N VAL A 135 -8.61 35.91 0.05
CA VAL A 135 -7.26 35.99 0.63
C VAL A 135 -6.37 35.00 -0.10
N ASN A 136 -5.36 35.51 -0.81
CA ASN A 136 -4.36 34.69 -1.47
C ASN A 136 -3.15 34.52 -0.55
N ILE A 137 -2.93 33.32 -0.01
CA ILE A 137 -1.82 33.02 0.90
C ILE A 137 -0.76 32.25 0.11
N THR A 138 0.39 32.88 -0.13
CA THR A 138 1.55 32.24 -0.75
C THR A 138 2.41 31.57 0.33
N LEU A 139 2.63 30.26 0.21
CA LEU A 139 3.48 29.53 1.14
C LEU A 139 4.95 29.99 1.07
N PRO A 140 5.69 29.98 2.19
CA PRO A 140 7.11 30.30 2.23
C PRO A 140 7.95 29.28 1.44
N SER A 141 9.01 29.76 0.78
CA SER A 141 9.82 28.99 -0.17
C SER A 141 10.49 27.72 0.39
N GLN A 142 10.63 27.63 1.71
CA GLN A 142 11.18 26.46 2.42
C GLN A 142 10.28 25.21 2.28
N LEU A 143 8.98 25.40 2.04
CA LEU A 143 8.03 24.29 1.82
C LEU A 143 7.98 23.88 0.34
N THR A 144 8.10 24.84 -0.58
CA THR A 144 8.01 24.58 -2.02
C THR A 144 9.21 23.84 -2.59
N ASP A 145 10.40 23.97 -1.99
CA ASP A 145 11.60 23.25 -2.46
C ASP A 145 11.50 21.72 -2.25
N TYR A 146 10.64 21.26 -1.34
CA TYR A 146 10.47 19.83 -1.04
C TYR A 146 9.34 19.17 -1.85
N ASN A 147 8.48 19.96 -2.49
CA ASN A 147 7.39 19.49 -3.35
C ASN A 147 7.83 18.52 -4.46
N PRO A 148 8.90 18.75 -5.26
CA PRO A 148 9.26 17.83 -6.34
C PRO A 148 9.67 16.44 -5.83
N THR A 149 10.23 16.38 -4.62
CA THR A 149 10.63 15.11 -3.98
C THR A 149 9.39 14.35 -3.50
N ILE A 150 8.46 15.02 -2.82
CA ILE A 150 7.19 14.42 -2.39
C ILE A 150 6.37 13.95 -3.59
N GLU A 151 6.29 14.77 -4.64
CA GLU A 151 5.57 14.44 -5.86
C GLU A 151 6.13 13.16 -6.48
N THR A 152 7.45 13.12 -6.71
CA THR A 152 8.10 11.96 -7.32
C THR A 152 7.94 10.71 -6.47
N ALA A 153 8.10 10.83 -5.15
CA ALA A 153 7.95 9.71 -4.22
C ALA A 153 6.51 9.18 -4.18
N SER A 154 5.51 10.06 -4.11
CA SER A 154 4.09 9.68 -4.07
C SER A 154 3.67 8.98 -5.38
N LYS A 155 4.08 9.53 -6.52
CA LYS A 155 3.81 8.93 -7.84
C LYS A 155 4.49 7.58 -8.00
N LEU A 156 5.76 7.47 -7.59
CA LEU A 156 6.50 6.20 -7.62
C LEU A 156 5.81 5.15 -6.75
N MET A 157 5.44 5.51 -5.51
CA MET A 157 4.72 4.62 -4.60
C MET A 157 3.41 4.12 -5.21
N PHE A 158 2.61 5.01 -5.80
CA PHE A 158 1.36 4.67 -6.48
C PHE A 158 1.58 3.66 -7.61
N ILE A 159 2.51 3.97 -8.53
CA ILE A 159 2.81 3.10 -9.68
C ILE A 159 3.30 1.74 -9.23
N CYS A 160 4.21 1.68 -8.24
CA CYS A 160 4.76 0.42 -7.75
C CYS A 160 3.71 -0.46 -7.07
N TYR A 161 2.79 0.09 -6.28
CA TYR A 161 1.68 -0.71 -5.72
C TYR A 161 0.75 -1.25 -6.81
N PHE A 162 0.43 -0.43 -7.81
CA PHE A 162 -0.40 -0.85 -8.94
C PHE A 162 0.24 -1.94 -9.79
N ILE A 163 1.52 -1.81 -10.09
CA ILE A 163 2.27 -2.86 -10.79
C ILE A 163 2.31 -4.13 -9.92
N SER A 164 2.59 -3.99 -8.62
CA SER A 164 2.68 -5.12 -7.71
C SER A 164 1.39 -5.94 -7.69
N ILE A 165 0.22 -5.31 -7.51
CA ILE A 165 -1.06 -6.04 -7.47
C ILE A 165 -1.38 -6.75 -8.80
N ILE A 166 -1.16 -6.09 -9.94
CA ILE A 166 -1.41 -6.68 -11.27
C ILE A 166 -0.49 -7.87 -11.49
N VAL A 167 0.80 -7.71 -11.21
CA VAL A 167 1.80 -8.77 -11.41
C VAL A 167 1.57 -9.94 -10.46
N LEU A 168 1.22 -9.70 -9.19
CA LEU A 168 0.88 -10.76 -8.24
C LEU A 168 -0.39 -11.51 -8.65
N PHE A 169 -1.39 -10.82 -9.21
CA PHE A 169 -2.59 -11.45 -9.77
C PHE A 169 -2.27 -12.34 -10.98
N LEU A 170 -1.42 -11.87 -11.90
CA LEU A 170 -0.92 -12.69 -13.01
C LEU A 170 -0.11 -13.89 -12.49
N GLY A 171 0.67 -13.70 -11.42
CA GLY A 171 1.41 -14.77 -10.74
C GLY A 171 0.49 -15.84 -10.15
N LEU A 172 -0.68 -15.45 -9.63
CA LEU A 172 -1.71 -16.37 -9.14
C LEU A 172 -2.30 -17.21 -10.29
N ILE A 173 -2.61 -16.59 -11.43
CA ILE A 173 -3.12 -17.30 -12.63
C ILE A 173 -2.06 -18.27 -13.17
N ALA A 174 -0.82 -17.81 -13.32
CA ALA A 174 0.31 -18.66 -13.72
C ALA A 174 0.51 -19.83 -12.74
N GLY A 175 0.27 -19.59 -11.44
CA GLY A 175 0.29 -20.59 -10.39
C GLY A 175 -0.74 -21.71 -10.55
N CYS A 176 -1.90 -21.44 -11.14
CA CYS A 176 -2.89 -22.47 -11.47
C CYS A 176 -2.39 -23.42 -12.57
N PHE A 177 -1.65 -22.91 -13.56
CA PHE A 177 -0.99 -23.76 -14.56
C PHE A 177 0.22 -24.49 -13.99
N ALA A 178 0.75 -24.00 -12.87
CA ALA A 178 1.85 -24.64 -12.20
C ALA A 178 1.50 -26.08 -11.87
N PHE A 179 0.28 -26.49 -11.47
CA PHE A 179 -0.05 -27.89 -11.16
C PHE A 179 0.30 -28.91 -12.27
N HIS A 180 0.22 -28.50 -13.55
CA HIS A 180 0.40 -29.41 -14.69
C HIS A 180 1.82 -29.44 -15.25
N SER A 181 2.63 -28.39 -15.02
CA SER A 181 3.96 -28.27 -15.63
C SER A 181 4.99 -27.65 -14.70
N ARG A 182 6.24 -28.14 -14.77
CA ARG A 182 7.40 -27.50 -14.11
C ARG A 182 7.68 -26.10 -14.67
N GLY A 183 7.42 -25.90 -15.96
CA GLY A 183 7.54 -24.59 -16.61
C GLY A 183 6.57 -23.57 -16.00
N GLY A 184 5.36 -23.99 -15.63
CA GLY A 184 4.37 -23.13 -14.98
C GLY A 184 4.86 -22.60 -13.62
N SER A 185 5.50 -23.43 -12.80
CA SER A 185 6.11 -22.99 -11.54
C SER A 185 7.25 -21.98 -11.75
N CYS A 186 8.08 -22.16 -12.79
CA CYS A 186 9.16 -21.22 -13.12
C CYS A 186 8.61 -19.86 -13.61
N CYS A 187 7.60 -19.86 -14.47
CA CYS A 187 6.94 -18.63 -14.89
C CYS A 187 6.29 -17.92 -13.68
N ALA A 188 5.57 -18.66 -12.83
CA ALA A 188 4.95 -18.11 -11.63
C ALA A 188 5.98 -17.53 -10.64
N SER A 189 7.17 -18.14 -10.51
CA SER A 189 8.23 -17.61 -9.64
C SER A 189 8.78 -16.28 -10.15
N ILE A 190 9.05 -16.17 -11.46
CA ILE A 190 9.59 -14.94 -12.06
C ILE A 190 8.56 -13.81 -11.95
N ILE A 191 7.30 -14.10 -12.27
CA ILE A 191 6.21 -13.12 -12.16
C ILE A 191 6.06 -12.66 -10.69
N THR A 192 6.00 -13.61 -9.75
CA THR A 192 5.86 -13.28 -8.33
C THR A 192 7.07 -12.50 -7.79
N LEU A 193 8.29 -12.77 -8.29
CA LEU A 193 9.49 -11.99 -7.94
C LEU A 193 9.34 -10.52 -8.34
N VAL A 194 8.89 -10.24 -9.56
CA VAL A 194 8.66 -8.87 -10.04
C VAL A 194 7.62 -8.17 -9.16
N GLY A 195 6.52 -8.86 -8.83
CA GLY A 195 5.49 -8.34 -7.93
C GLY A 195 6.01 -8.05 -6.52
N ALA A 196 6.85 -8.93 -5.97
CA ALA A 196 7.47 -8.75 -4.67
C ALA A 196 8.44 -7.56 -4.65
N ILE A 197 9.31 -7.43 -5.66
CA ILE A 197 10.23 -6.29 -5.80
C ILE A 197 9.44 -4.97 -5.89
N ALA A 198 8.39 -4.92 -6.71
CA ALA A 198 7.54 -3.74 -6.81
C ALA A 198 6.89 -3.39 -5.46
N SER A 199 6.43 -4.40 -4.69
CA SER A 199 5.90 -4.16 -3.34
C SER A 199 6.94 -3.61 -2.37
N VAL A 200 8.19 -4.11 -2.42
CA VAL A 200 9.28 -3.65 -1.54
C VAL A 200 9.61 -2.19 -1.84
N ILE A 201 9.69 -1.82 -3.12
CA ILE A 201 9.93 -0.44 -3.53
C ILE A 201 8.79 0.45 -3.03
N ALA A 202 7.53 0.06 -3.27
CA ALA A 202 6.38 0.83 -2.82
C ALA A 202 6.35 1.04 -1.30
N SER A 203 6.54 -0.03 -0.53
CA SER A 203 6.59 0.00 0.95
C SER A 203 7.77 0.81 1.48
N GLY A 204 8.93 0.70 0.84
CA GLY A 204 10.12 1.48 1.17
C GLY A 204 9.92 2.97 0.91
N THR A 205 9.37 3.34 -0.25
CA THR A 205 9.05 4.73 -0.60
C THR A 205 8.00 5.30 0.35
N ALA A 206 6.94 4.56 0.66
CA ALA A 206 5.93 4.98 1.65
C ALA A 206 6.57 5.27 3.00
N THR A 207 7.40 4.35 3.50
CA THR A 207 8.11 4.52 4.77
C THR A 207 8.99 5.77 4.73
N GLY A 208 9.84 5.90 3.71
CA GLY A 208 10.74 7.05 3.59
C GLY A 208 9.99 8.38 3.53
N LEU A 209 8.96 8.46 2.67
CA LEU A 209 8.16 9.67 2.47
C LEU A 209 7.51 10.13 3.77
N TYR A 210 6.69 9.27 4.40
CA TYR A 210 5.86 9.71 5.53
C TYR A 210 6.65 9.88 6.83
N PHE A 211 7.73 9.13 7.05
CA PHE A 211 8.59 9.37 8.21
C PHE A 211 9.39 10.66 8.08
N VAL A 212 9.91 10.97 6.88
CA VAL A 212 10.62 12.23 6.66
C VAL A 212 9.65 13.41 6.78
N THR A 213 8.47 13.36 6.15
CA THR A 213 7.44 14.40 6.29
C THR A 213 7.01 14.58 7.74
N ARG A 214 6.77 13.49 8.49
CA ARG A 214 6.46 13.57 9.93
C ARG A 214 7.55 14.28 10.71
N ASN A 215 8.80 13.88 10.53
CA ASN A 215 9.91 14.43 11.30
C ASN A 215 10.15 15.89 10.94
N PHE A 216 10.05 16.23 9.66
CA PHE A 216 10.16 17.61 9.19
C PHE A 216 9.08 18.49 9.81
N VAL A 217 7.81 18.07 9.75
CA VAL A 217 6.71 18.83 10.34
C VAL A 217 6.93 18.97 11.85
N ASN A 218 7.07 17.86 12.59
CA ASN A 218 7.22 17.92 14.05
C ASN A 218 8.42 18.75 14.52
N ASN A 219 9.53 18.77 13.77
CA ASN A 219 10.70 19.57 14.14
C ASN A 219 10.49 21.06 13.85
N THR A 220 9.87 21.40 12.72
CA THR A 220 9.66 22.79 12.29
C THR A 220 8.48 23.45 13.00
N THR A 221 7.47 22.66 13.38
CA THR A 221 6.19 23.19 13.87
C THR A 221 5.83 22.80 15.30
N SER A 222 6.80 22.28 16.06
CA SER A 222 6.64 21.99 17.50
C SER A 222 6.24 23.22 18.32
N GLU A 223 6.75 24.40 17.98
CA GLU A 223 6.41 25.67 18.64
C GLU A 223 4.99 26.18 18.33
N TYR A 224 4.38 25.61 17.30
CA TYR A 224 3.10 26.02 16.73
C TYR A 224 1.95 25.10 17.17
N GLY A 225 2.26 23.99 17.85
CA GLY A 225 1.27 23.01 18.32
C GLY A 225 0.76 22.06 17.24
N LEU A 226 1.38 22.02 16.06
CA LEU A 226 1.04 21.07 15.00
C LEU A 226 1.70 19.72 15.28
N VAL A 227 0.92 18.64 15.17
CA VAL A 227 1.43 17.29 15.38
C VAL A 227 1.21 16.44 14.15
N ALA A 228 2.30 15.96 13.56
CA ALA A 228 2.28 14.98 12.50
C ALA A 228 2.47 13.57 13.05
N SER A 229 1.65 12.64 12.58
CA SER A 229 1.69 11.22 12.94
C SER A 229 1.56 10.33 11.71
N VAL A 230 2.16 9.14 11.80
CA VAL A 230 2.05 8.09 10.79
C VAL A 230 1.18 6.98 11.36
N ASN A 231 0.33 6.39 10.52
CA ASN A 231 -0.54 5.32 10.94
C ASN A 231 0.21 3.99 10.99
N SER A 232 0.43 3.45 12.18
CA SER A 232 1.11 2.17 12.36
C SER A 232 0.35 0.99 11.74
N THR A 233 -0.99 1.06 11.70
CA THR A 233 -1.83 0.01 11.11
C THR A 233 -1.65 -0.04 9.61
N MET A 234 -1.68 1.11 8.93
CA MET A 234 -1.41 1.18 7.49
C MET A 234 0.01 0.70 7.16
N MET A 235 1.01 1.15 7.93
CA MET A 235 2.39 0.69 7.76
C MET A 235 2.52 -0.83 7.97
N GLY A 236 1.81 -1.38 8.94
CA GLY A 236 1.73 -2.82 9.19
C GLY A 236 1.11 -3.60 8.04
N LEU A 237 0.03 -3.07 7.44
CA LEU A 237 -0.60 -3.68 6.26
C LEU A 237 0.30 -3.63 5.03
N THR A 238 0.96 -2.50 4.80
CA THR A 238 1.95 -2.29 3.74
C THR A 238 3.09 -3.31 3.82
N TRP A 239 3.76 -3.42 4.97
CA TRP A 239 4.85 -4.37 5.13
C TRP A 239 4.35 -5.83 5.22
N GLY A 240 3.14 -6.05 5.74
CA GLY A 240 2.48 -7.35 5.74
C GLY A 240 2.23 -7.86 4.32
N ALA A 241 1.77 -6.99 3.41
CA ALA A 241 1.62 -7.31 1.99
C ALA A 241 2.96 -7.69 1.35
N THR A 242 4.02 -6.92 1.63
CA THR A 242 5.37 -7.19 1.14
C THR A 242 5.91 -8.53 1.65
N ILE A 243 5.76 -8.82 2.94
CA ILE A 243 6.20 -10.11 3.53
C ILE A 243 5.43 -11.26 2.89
N ALA A 244 4.12 -11.13 2.68
CA ALA A 244 3.32 -12.15 2.01
C ALA A 244 3.78 -12.40 0.56
N ALA A 245 4.14 -11.34 -0.18
CA ALA A 245 4.67 -11.44 -1.54
C ALA A 245 6.06 -12.12 -1.58
N ILE A 246 6.95 -11.76 -0.65
CA ILE A 246 8.28 -12.40 -0.51
C ILE A 246 8.12 -13.87 -0.12
N TRP A 247 7.22 -14.18 0.82
CA TRP A 247 6.88 -15.54 1.20
C TRP A 247 6.42 -16.34 -0.01
N ALA A 248 5.48 -15.80 -0.80
CA ALA A 248 5.01 -16.45 -2.01
C ALA A 248 6.15 -16.76 -2.98
N PHE A 249 7.04 -15.79 -3.23
CA PHE A 249 8.21 -15.97 -4.07
C PHE A 249 9.14 -17.08 -3.57
N VAL A 250 9.50 -17.08 -2.29
CA VAL A 250 10.38 -18.10 -1.68
C VAL A 250 9.78 -19.50 -1.87
N TRP A 251 8.48 -19.65 -1.62
CA TRP A 251 7.80 -20.93 -1.82
C TRP A 251 7.73 -21.34 -3.29
N TRP A 252 7.56 -20.39 -4.23
CA TRP A 252 7.65 -20.71 -5.65
C TRP A 252 9.02 -21.31 -6.01
N ILE A 253 10.13 -20.76 -5.48
CA ILE A 253 11.47 -21.33 -5.67
C ILE A 253 11.57 -22.74 -5.08
N LEU A 254 11.05 -22.96 -3.88
CA LEU A 254 11.05 -24.29 -3.25
C LEU A 254 10.25 -25.32 -4.06
N THR A 255 9.14 -24.91 -4.70
CA THR A 255 8.39 -25.82 -5.58
C THR A 255 9.18 -26.26 -6.81
N ILE A 256 10.09 -25.40 -7.32
CA ILE A 256 10.95 -25.73 -8.46
C ILE A 256 12.04 -26.72 -8.03
N CYS A 257 12.70 -26.47 -6.89
CA CYS A 257 13.81 -27.29 -6.40
C CYS A 257 13.37 -28.66 -5.82
N CYS A 258 12.25 -28.69 -5.10
CA CYS A 258 11.77 -29.89 -4.38
C CYS A 258 10.55 -30.56 -5.03
N GLY A 259 10.00 -29.99 -6.10
CA GLY A 259 8.90 -30.56 -6.88
C GLY A 259 9.35 -31.71 -7.77
N SER A 260 9.41 -32.92 -7.22
CA SER A 260 9.71 -34.12 -7.99
C SER A 260 8.52 -34.51 -8.89
N THR A 261 8.70 -34.45 -10.21
CA THR A 261 7.79 -35.05 -11.20
C THR A 261 8.41 -36.37 -11.62
N ARG A 262 8.52 -37.35 -10.70
CA ARG A 262 8.83 -38.71 -11.11
C ARG A 262 7.59 -39.25 -11.82
N LYS A 263 7.63 -39.34 -13.15
CA LYS A 263 6.76 -40.27 -13.86
C LYS A 263 7.16 -41.65 -13.36
N SER A 264 6.28 -42.34 -12.64
CA SER A 264 6.46 -43.77 -12.44
C SER A 264 6.37 -44.38 -13.83
N TYR A 265 7.50 -44.80 -14.39
CA TYR A 265 7.52 -45.60 -15.58
C TYR A 265 6.96 -46.95 -15.15
N GLU A 266 5.65 -47.16 -15.29
CA GLU A 266 5.14 -48.53 -15.30
C GLU A 266 5.74 -49.17 -16.55
N PRO A 267 6.64 -50.16 -16.42
CA PRO A 267 7.11 -50.88 -17.59
C PRO A 267 5.87 -51.42 -18.30
N GLU A 268 5.77 -51.14 -19.60
CA GLU A 268 4.75 -51.73 -20.45
C GLU A 268 4.79 -53.25 -20.22
N LYS A 269 3.67 -53.82 -19.74
CA LYS A 269 3.58 -55.27 -19.55
C LYS A 269 3.78 -55.88 -20.93
N GLU A 270 4.93 -56.50 -21.16
CA GLU A 270 5.16 -57.25 -22.40
C GLU A 270 3.98 -58.21 -22.61
N PRO A 271 3.38 -58.27 -23.82
CA PRO A 271 2.29 -59.19 -24.07
C PRO A 271 2.80 -60.60 -23.75
N PHE A 272 2.04 -61.35 -22.95
CA PHE A 272 2.31 -62.76 -22.72
C PHE A 272 2.28 -63.48 -24.07
N ILE A 273 3.45 -63.69 -24.69
CA ILE A 273 3.58 -64.59 -25.82
C ILE A 273 3.38 -65.98 -25.22
N GLN A 274 2.20 -66.57 -25.42
CA GLN A 274 2.05 -68.02 -25.32
C GLN A 274 2.97 -68.63 -26.38
N THR A 275 4.20 -68.96 -26.00
CA THR A 275 5.00 -69.89 -26.78
C THR A 275 4.20 -71.19 -26.82
N ALA A 276 3.60 -71.47 -27.98
CA ALA A 276 2.94 -72.73 -28.22
C ALA A 276 3.97 -73.83 -27.94
N TYR A 277 3.73 -74.58 -26.86
CA TYR A 277 4.48 -75.77 -26.54
C TYR A 277 4.25 -76.77 -27.68
N ALA A 278 5.18 -76.84 -28.64
CA ALA A 278 5.15 -77.87 -29.66
C ALA A 278 5.41 -79.22 -28.97
N PRO A 279 4.47 -80.17 -28.99
CA PRO A 279 4.72 -81.49 -28.42
C PRO A 279 5.75 -82.22 -29.29
N PRO A 280 6.80 -82.83 -28.72
CA PRO A 280 7.59 -83.83 -29.44
C PRO A 280 6.84 -85.19 -29.42
N PRO A 281 7.32 -86.23 -30.12
CA PRO A 281 7.32 -86.50 -31.54
C PRO A 281 6.44 -87.75 -31.88
N HIS A 282 6.30 -88.12 -33.15
CA HIS A 282 6.05 -89.53 -33.53
C HIS A 282 7.13 -89.97 -34.52
N GLY A 283 8.16 -90.65 -33.99
CA GLY A 283 9.03 -91.50 -34.78
C GLY A 283 8.30 -92.82 -35.06
N TYR A 284 8.23 -93.18 -36.34
CA TYR A 284 7.81 -94.51 -36.80
C TYR A 284 8.99 -95.47 -36.80
#